data_AF-A0A482UUZ1-F1
#
_entry.id   AF-A0A482UUZ1-F1
#
_cell.length_a   1.000
_cell.length_b   1.000
_cell.length_c   1.000
_cell.angle_alpha   90.00
_cell.angle_beta   90.00
_cell.angle_gamma   90.00
#
_symmetry.space_group_name_H-M   'P 1'
#
loop_
_entity.id
_entity.type
_entity.pdbx_description
1 polymer ?
#
loop_
_entity_poly.entity_id
_entity_poly.type
_entity_poly.pdbx_seq_one_letter_code
_entity_poly.pdbx_strand_id
1 'polypeptide(L)'
;MFVYAGLPAPELFSLSLPNLMQIWRPLTSLSYFGPPSMSLAQNIYYLVRYGGMLENLHGAGEYAYFLLTQSVLLTVLALTLGFPFAAQSMVTAIIYTCSRLNPMESM
;
A
#
# COMPACT_ATOMS: atom_id res chain seq x y z
N MET A 1 23.59 -8.85 -6.57
CA MET A 1 23.19 -9.86 -5.57
C MET A 1 23.32 -9.20 -4.19
N PHE A 2 22.37 -8.33 -3.84
CA PHE A 2 22.52 -7.43 -2.70
C PHE A 2 21.96 -8.06 -1.42
N VAL A 3 22.89 -8.50 -0.58
CA VAL A 3 22.93 -8.44 0.89
C VAL A 3 21.55 -8.36 1.60
N TYR A 4 21.08 -9.52 2.09
CA TYR A 4 20.12 -9.59 3.19
C TYR A 4 20.82 -9.22 4.51
N ALA A 5 21.03 -7.92 4.73
CA ALA A 5 21.61 -7.39 5.96
C ALA A 5 20.58 -7.48 7.09
N GLY A 6 20.46 -8.62 7.77
CA GLY A 6 19.69 -8.77 9.01
C GLY A 6 18.18 -8.50 8.92
N LEU A 7 17.65 -8.23 7.72
CA LEU A 7 16.24 -8.00 7.47
C LEU A 7 15.50 -9.35 7.49
N PRO A 8 14.35 -9.46 8.18
CA PRO A 8 13.54 -10.67 8.16
C PRO A 8 13.20 -11.07 6.72
N ALA A 9 13.22 -12.38 6.46
CA ALA A 9 12.96 -12.92 5.13
C ALA A 9 11.63 -12.38 4.57
N PRO A 10 11.54 -12.08 3.27
CA PRO A 10 10.31 -11.55 2.64
C PRO A 10 9.11 -12.50 2.80
N GLU A 11 9.39 -13.79 2.98
CA GLU A 11 8.43 -14.85 3.29
C GLU A 11 7.68 -14.64 4.61
N LEU A 12 8.22 -13.87 5.55
CA LEU A 12 7.55 -13.55 6.81
C LEU A 12 6.30 -12.68 6.56
N PHE A 13 6.37 -11.80 5.56
CA PHE A 13 5.33 -10.84 5.21
C PHE A 13 4.45 -11.31 4.04
N SER A 14 4.77 -12.44 3.42
CA SER A 14 4.02 -12.95 2.27
C SER A 14 2.63 -13.42 2.68
N LEU A 15 1.63 -13.11 1.86
CA LEU A 15 0.26 -13.54 2.08
C LEU A 15 0.13 -15.02 1.68
N SER A 16 -0.22 -15.89 2.63
CA SER A 16 -0.46 -17.32 2.38
C SER A 16 -1.77 -17.77 3.00
N LEU A 17 -2.57 -18.54 2.24
CA LEU A 17 -3.89 -19.05 2.65
C LEU A 17 -3.95 -19.66 4.06
N PRO A 18 -3.00 -20.48 4.54
CA PRO A 18 -3.08 -21.08 5.88
C PRO A 18 -2.87 -20.09 7.03
N ASN A 19 -2.42 -18.86 6.77
CA ASN A 19 -2.12 -17.86 7.80
C ASN A 19 -3.17 -16.72 7.88
N LEU A 20 -4.36 -16.91 7.29
CA LEU A 20 -5.43 -15.89 7.28
C LEU A 20 -5.97 -15.50 8.66
N MET A 21 -5.76 -16.33 9.69
CA MET A 21 -6.11 -16.01 11.09
C MET A 21 -5.28 -14.86 11.68
N GLN A 22 -4.18 -14.48 11.05
CA GLN A 22 -3.35 -13.35 11.47
C GLN A 22 -3.83 -12.08 10.77
N ILE A 23 -4.80 -11.38 11.36
CA ILE A 23 -5.40 -10.15 10.80
C ILE A 23 -4.34 -9.07 10.51
N TRP A 24 -3.21 -9.08 11.20
CA TRP A 24 -2.11 -8.15 10.96
C TRP A 24 -1.30 -8.45 9.69
N ARG A 25 -1.28 -9.69 9.18
CA ARG A 25 -0.52 -10.08 7.97
C ARG A 25 -0.88 -9.28 6.73
N PRO A 26 -2.15 -9.14 6.33
CA PRO A 26 -2.51 -8.32 5.17
C PRO A 26 -2.08 -6.85 5.33
N LEU A 27 -2.24 -6.28 6.53
CA LEU A 27 -1.79 -4.91 6.80
C LEU A 27 -0.26 -4.75 6.66
N THR A 28 0.51 -5.74 7.12
CA THR A 28 1.97 -5.71 6.97
C THR A 28 2.43 -5.95 5.53
N SER A 29 1.72 -6.80 4.77
CA SER A 29 1.99 -7.03 3.33
C SER A 29 1.75 -5.77 2.49
N LEU A 30 0.70 -5.00 2.81
CA LEU A 30 0.41 -3.71 2.18
C LEU A 30 1.42 -2.62 2.53
N SER A 31 2.08 -2.71 3.68
CA SER A 31 3.07 -1.73 4.13
C SER A 31 4.51 -2.11 3.72
N TYR A 32 4.72 -3.29 3.13
CA TYR A 32 6.03 -3.76 2.73
C TYR A 32 6.34 -3.35 1.28
N PHE A 33 7.18 -2.32 1.13
CA PHE A 33 7.62 -1.80 -0.18
C PHE A 33 8.91 -2.46 -0.71
N GLY A 34 9.45 -3.47 -0.01
CA GLY A 34 10.68 -4.14 -0.37
C GLY A 34 11.94 -3.54 0.26
N PRO A 35 13.14 -3.89 -0.23
CA PRO A 35 14.40 -3.37 0.30
C PRO A 35 14.53 -1.85 0.09
N PRO A 36 15.28 -1.16 0.97
CA PRO A 36 15.50 0.27 0.85
C PRO A 36 16.12 0.61 -0.51
N SER A 37 15.38 1.38 -1.30
CA SER A 37 15.71 1.76 -2.67
C SER A 37 15.09 3.12 -3.01
N MET A 38 15.55 3.78 -4.08
CA MET A 38 14.91 5.02 -4.56
C MET A 38 13.43 4.81 -4.88
N SER A 39 13.06 3.64 -5.41
CA SER A 39 11.67 3.28 -5.66
C SER A 39 10.84 3.22 -4.38
N LEU A 40 11.39 2.69 -3.28
CA LEU A 40 10.72 2.68 -1.97
C LEU A 40 10.53 4.10 -1.45
N ALA A 41 11.56 4.95 -1.52
CA ALA A 41 11.48 6.34 -1.10
C ALA A 41 10.39 7.11 -1.86
N GLN A 42 10.31 6.91 -3.18
CA GLN A 42 9.30 7.54 -4.03
C GLN A 42 7.87 7.11 -3.65
N ASN A 43 7.66 5.82 -3.42
CA ASN A 43 6.36 5.28 -3.02
C ASN A 43 5.90 5.82 -1.65
N ILE A 44 6.81 5.89 -0.67
CA ILE A 44 6.50 6.46 0.65
C ILE A 44 6.21 7.96 0.53
N TYR A 45 7.01 8.70 -0.25
CA TYR A 45 6.78 10.12 -0.49
C TYR A 45 5.38 10.36 -1.07
N TYR A 46 4.99 9.59 -2.08
CA TYR A 46 3.66 9.67 -2.67
C TYR A 46 2.55 9.33 -1.67
N LEU A 47 2.73 8.27 -0.88
CA LEU A 47 1.77 7.89 0.14
C LEU A 47 1.51 9.03 1.15
N VAL A 48 2.58 9.63 1.68
CA VAL A 48 2.49 10.70 2.68
C VAL A 48 1.94 11.98 2.07
N ARG A 49 2.46 12.41 0.91
CA ARG A 49 2.07 13.68 0.28
C ARG A 49 0.62 13.65 -0.23
N TYR A 50 0.24 12.62 -0.99
CA TYR A 50 -1.10 12.53 -1.55
C TYR A 50 -2.13 12.05 -0.52
N GLY A 51 -1.72 11.22 0.45
CA GLY A 51 -2.56 10.88 1.59
C GLY A 51 -2.93 12.11 2.42
N GLY A 52 -1.94 12.95 2.76
CA GLY A 52 -2.20 14.21 3.45
C GLY A 52 -3.07 15.19 2.64
N MET A 53 -2.95 15.20 1.31
CA MET A 53 -3.84 16.00 0.47
C MET A 53 -5.29 15.51 0.55
N LEU A 54 -5.51 14.18 0.47
CA LEU A 54 -6.85 13.59 0.61
C LEU A 54 -7.47 13.88 1.98
N GLU A 55 -6.67 13.76 3.04
CA GLU A 55 -7.10 14.04 4.42
C GLU A 55 -7.51 15.50 4.61
N ASN A 56 -6.77 16.47 4.04
CA ASN A 56 -7.16 17.88 4.11
C ASN A 56 -8.43 18.20 3.31
N LEU A 57 -8.70 17.47 2.22
CA LEU A 57 -9.88 17.69 1.37
C LEU A 57 -11.17 17.08 1.91
N HIS A 58 -11.10 15.85 2.45
CA HIS A 58 -12.29 15.07 2.86
C HIS A 58 -12.38 14.83 4.37
N GLY A 59 -11.32 15.16 5.12
CA GLY A 59 -11.20 14.85 6.54
C GLY A 59 -10.59 13.46 6.80
N ALA A 60 -10.06 13.28 8.01
CA ALA A 60 -9.36 12.06 8.43
C ALA A 60 -10.26 10.81 8.45
N GLY A 61 -11.56 10.97 8.73
CA GLY A 61 -12.51 9.86 8.80
C GLY A 61 -12.76 9.19 7.45
N GLU A 62 -13.07 9.99 6.42
CA GLU A 62 -13.27 9.51 5.05
C GLU A 62 -11.98 8.94 4.45
N TYR A 63 -10.84 9.57 4.75
CA TYR A 63 -9.54 9.04 4.34
C TYR A 63 -9.24 7.68 4.99
N ALA A 64 -9.50 7.51 6.29
CA ALA A 64 -9.33 6.24 6.97
C ALA A 64 -10.27 5.15 6.41
N TYR A 65 -11.52 5.50 6.11
CA TYR A 65 -12.47 4.59 5.46
C TYR A 65 -12.01 4.18 4.06
N PHE A 66 -11.48 5.12 3.26
CA PHE A 66 -10.88 4.84 1.97
C PHE A 66 -9.68 3.88 2.08
N LEU A 67 -8.77 4.11 3.03
CA LEU A 67 -7.64 3.21 3.25
C LEU A 67 -8.09 1.81 3.67
N LEU A 68 -9.07 1.70 4.56
CA LEU A 68 -9.60 0.41 5.01
C LEU A 68 -10.27 -0.35 3.86
N THR A 69 -11.13 0.31 3.10
CA THR A 69 -11.81 -0.32 1.95
C THR A 69 -10.81 -0.77 0.88
N GLN A 70 -9.81 0.05 0.54
CA GLN A 70 -8.72 -0.35 -0.36
C GLN A 70 -7.90 -1.51 0.19
N SER A 71 -7.61 -1.51 1.50
CA SER A 71 -6.83 -2.59 2.13
C SER A 71 -7.54 -3.95 2.02
N VAL A 72 -8.86 -3.98 2.23
CA VAL A 72 -9.68 -5.20 2.13
C VAL A 72 -9.75 -5.66 0.68
N LEU A 73 -10.02 -4.75 -0.25
CA LEU A 73 -10.12 -5.07 -1.68
C LEU A 73 -8.79 -5.61 -2.23
N LEU A 74 -7.68 -4.95 -1.94
CA LEU A 74 -6.35 -5.39 -2.36
C LEU A 74 -5.94 -6.72 -1.71
N THR A 75 -6.34 -6.97 -0.47
CA THR A 75 -6.10 -8.26 0.20
C THR A 75 -6.84 -9.40 -0.50
N VAL A 76 -8.12 -9.20 -0.84
CA VAL A 76 -8.90 -10.20 -1.59
C VAL A 76 -8.27 -10.45 -2.96
N LEU A 77 -7.91 -9.39 -3.68
CA LEU A 77 -7.27 -9.52 -5.00
C LEU A 77 -5.91 -10.24 -4.90
N ALA A 78 -5.08 -9.88 -3.92
CA ALA A 78 -3.79 -10.51 -3.65
C ALA A 78 -3.94 -12.03 -3.42
N LEU A 79 -4.93 -12.46 -2.63
CA LEU A 79 -5.24 -13.88 -2.41
C LEU A 79 -5.68 -14.58 -3.69
N THR A 80 -6.56 -13.96 -4.49
CA THR A 80 -7.09 -14.58 -5.72
C THR A 80 -6.04 -14.70 -6.83
N LEU A 81 -5.14 -13.73 -6.94
CA LEU A 81 -4.11 -13.67 -7.98
C LEU A 81 -2.79 -14.31 -7.55
N GLY A 82 -2.63 -14.64 -6.27
CA GLY A 82 -1.39 -15.21 -5.72
C GLY A 82 -0.24 -14.20 -5.61
N PHE A 83 -0.53 -12.90 -5.58
CA PHE A 83 0.51 -11.86 -5.39
C PHE A 83 0.75 -11.61 -3.90
N PRO A 84 1.98 -11.77 -3.39
CA PRO A 84 2.26 -11.67 -1.95
C PRO A 84 2.34 -10.23 -1.42
N PHE A 85 2.49 -9.22 -2.29
CA PHE A 85 2.67 -7.82 -1.91
C PHE A 85 1.78 -6.89 -2.74
N ALA A 86 0.98 -6.05 -2.07
CA ALA A 86 0.03 -5.13 -2.72
C ALA A 86 0.32 -3.65 -2.41
N ALA A 87 1.50 -3.35 -1.84
CA ALA A 87 1.90 -2.01 -1.43
C ALA A 87 1.91 -0.98 -2.58
N GLN A 88 2.45 -1.35 -3.74
CA GLN A 88 2.47 -0.46 -4.91
C GLN A 88 1.06 -0.17 -5.44
N SER A 89 0.19 -1.17 -5.45
CA SER A 89 -1.21 -1.01 -5.87
C SER A 89 -1.95 0.01 -4.98
N MET A 90 -1.68 0.00 -3.67
CA MET A 90 -2.25 0.98 -2.74
C MET A 90 -1.80 2.41 -3.04
N VAL A 91 -0.51 2.62 -3.32
CA VAL A 91 0.02 3.94 -3.72
C VAL A 91 -0.62 4.41 -5.02
N THR A 92 -0.75 3.52 -6.02
CA THR A 92 -1.41 3.88 -7.28
C THR A 92 -2.89 4.23 -7.10
N ALA A 93 -3.61 3.58 -6.20
CA ALA A 93 -5.01 3.88 -5.90
C ALA A 93 -5.19 5.27 -5.27
N ILE A 94 -4.29 5.66 -4.36
CA ILE A 94 -4.29 7.01 -3.76
C ILE A 94 -4.00 8.05 -4.83
N ILE A 95 -2.94 7.86 -5.63
CA ILE A 95 -2.57 8.79 -6.70
C ILE A 95 -3.73 8.93 -7.70
N TYR A 96 -4.33 7.82 -8.13
CA TYR A 96 -5.46 7.83 -9.04
C TYR A 96 -6.63 8.65 -8.49
N THR A 97 -6.99 8.44 -7.22
CA THR A 97 -8.08 9.19 -6.58
C THR A 97 -7.73 10.67 -6.48
N CYS A 98 -6.50 10.99 -6.12
CA CYS A 98 -6.02 12.36 -6.05
C CYS A 98 -6.02 13.07 -7.41
N SER A 99 -5.63 12.37 -8.49
CA SER A 99 -5.70 12.86 -9.87
C SER A 99 -7.13 13.14 -10.31
N ARG A 100 -8.09 12.32 -9.87
CA ARG A 100 -9.52 12.53 -10.16
C ARG A 100 -10.09 13.75 -9.46
N LEU A 101 -9.57 14.08 -8.28
CA LEU A 101 -10.00 15.25 -7.49
C LEU A 101 -9.41 16.56 -8.01
N ASN A 102 -8.23 16.51 -8.63
CA ASN A 102 -7.56 17.68 -9.21
C ASN A 102 -7.31 17.47 -10.71
N PRO A 103 -8.37 17.40 -11.53
CA PRO A 103 -8.23 17.17 -12.97
C PRO A 103 -7.51 18.32 -13.71
N MET A 104 -7.28 19.48 -13.06
CA MET A 104 -6.67 20.67 -13.67
C MET A 104 -5.17 20.87 -13.35
N GLU A 105 -4.56 20.08 -12.47
CA GLU A 105 -3.08 20.12 -12.30
C GLU A 105 -2.36 19.11 -13.21
N SER A 106 -3.08 18.41 -14.09
CA SER A 106 -2.51 17.56 -15.12
C SER A 106 -2.61 18.21 -16.50
N MET A 107 -1.80 19.26 -16.71
CA MET A 107 -1.12 19.60 -17.97
C MET A 107 -0.03 20.64 -17.74
#